data_AF-A0A257SI33-F1
#
_entry.id   AF-A0A257SI33-F1
#
_cell.length_a   1.000
_cell.length_b   1.000
_cell.length_c   1.000
_cell.angle_alpha   90.00
_cell.angle_beta   90.00
_cell.angle_gamma   90.00
#
_symmetry.space_group_name_H-M   'P 1'
#
loop_
_entity.id
_entity.type
_entity.pdbx_description
1 polymer ?
#
loop_
_entity_poly.entity_id
_entity_poly.type
_entity_poly.pdbx_seq_one_letter_code
_entity_poly.pdbx_strand_id
1 'polypeptide(L)'
;MVLMRIHIAAIAAVLCAARVASAQSAAAEIARGDSAYAALNAKGALVYYQKAITLDSTNAEALWKAAREAVDLGEAAGFANQNQARDSLFKLGEQYATRSVQANPNLAVTHFTMAKALGRAALSMGSRDRVKYAGRVRDQALAA
;
A
#
# COMPACT_ATOMS: atom_id res chain seq x y z
N MET A 1 24.81 36.19 10.80
CA MET A 1 23.39 35.81 10.62
C MET A 1 23.00 35.57 9.17
N VAL A 2 23.49 36.36 8.19
CA VAL A 2 23.18 36.19 6.74
C VAL A 2 23.73 34.89 6.14
N LEU A 3 24.98 34.52 6.45
CA LEU A 3 25.60 33.27 5.96
C LEU A 3 24.79 32.02 6.39
N MET A 4 24.34 31.99 7.65
CA MET A 4 23.53 30.90 8.20
C MET A 4 22.16 30.79 7.51
N ARG A 5 21.56 31.92 7.12
CA ARG A 5 20.29 31.93 6.35
C ARG A 5 20.47 31.40 4.93
N ILE A 6 21.60 31.70 4.27
CA ILE A 6 21.92 31.19 2.93
C ILE A 6 22.13 29.67 2.96
N HIS A 7 22.83 29.14 3.97
CA HIS A 7 23.00 27.69 4.13
C HIS A 7 21.68 26.95 4.38
N ILE A 8 20.80 27.49 5.23
CA ILE A 8 19.47 26.91 5.47
C ILE A 8 18.64 26.90 4.18
N ALA A 9 18.65 28.00 3.42
CA ALA A 9 17.93 28.08 2.14
C ALA A 9 18.48 27.08 1.11
N ALA A 10 19.80 26.91 1.03
CA ALA A 10 20.42 25.95 0.11
C ALA A 10 20.08 24.49 0.49
N ILE A 11 20.11 24.14 1.78
CA ILE A 11 19.73 22.81 2.26
C ILE A 11 18.27 22.52 1.95
N ALA A 12 17.37 23.47 2.21
CA ALA A 12 15.95 23.32 1.90
C ALA A 12 15.72 23.11 0.39
N ALA A 13 16.41 23.86 -0.47
CA ALA A 13 16.30 23.72 -1.92
C ALA A 13 16.76 22.34 -2.42
N VAL A 14 17.88 21.82 -1.89
CA VAL A 14 18.39 20.48 -2.24
C VAL A 14 17.42 19.38 -1.79
N LEU A 15 16.85 19.49 -0.60
CA LEU A 15 15.84 18.53 -0.10
C LEU A 15 14.56 18.54 -0.94
N CYS A 16 14.09 19.71 -1.37
CA CYS A 16 12.94 19.84 -2.27
C CYS A 16 13.23 19.21 -3.64
N ALA A 17 14.39 19.45 -4.23
CA ALA A 17 14.78 18.87 -5.52
C ALA A 17 14.85 17.34 -5.47
N ALA A 18 15.43 16.78 -4.40
CA ALA A 18 15.51 15.33 -4.20
C ALA A 18 14.11 14.67 -4.07
N ARG A 19 13.18 15.33 -3.36
CA ARG A 19 11.78 14.87 -3.24
C ARG A 19 11.07 14.80 -4.59
N VAL A 20 11.23 15.83 -5.43
CA VAL A 20 10.60 15.89 -6.76
C VAL A 20 11.14 14.78 -7.67
N ALA A 21 12.46 14.58 -7.69
CA ALA A 21 13.08 13.52 -8.49
C ALA A 21 12.63 12.11 -8.05
N SER A 22 12.50 11.88 -6.74
CA SER A 22 12.00 10.60 -6.22
C SER A 22 10.53 10.37 -6.59
N ALA A 23 9.69 11.40 -6.50
CA ALA A 23 8.28 11.32 -6.87
C ALA A 23 8.08 11.02 -8.36
N GLN A 24 8.88 11.64 -9.24
CA GLN A 24 8.84 11.35 -10.68
C GLN A 24 9.27 9.91 -10.99
N SER A 25 10.26 9.40 -10.26
CA SER A 25 10.71 8.01 -10.40
C SER A 25 9.65 7.03 -9.89
N ALA A 26 8.99 7.34 -8.76
CA ALA A 26 7.90 6.53 -8.21
C ALA A 26 6.71 6.46 -9.18
N ALA A 27 6.33 7.59 -9.80
CA ALA A 27 5.26 7.62 -10.81
C ALA A 27 5.55 6.72 -12.01
N ALA A 28 6.82 6.65 -12.47
CA ALA A 28 7.21 5.76 -13.54
C ALA A 28 7.08 4.28 -13.17
N GLU A 29 7.45 3.89 -11.94
CA GLU A 29 7.25 2.52 -11.46
C GLU A 29 5.75 2.20 -11.27
N ILE A 30 4.93 3.15 -10.80
CA ILE A 30 3.47 2.98 -10.73
C ILE A 30 2.89 2.69 -12.12
N ALA A 31 3.28 3.46 -13.14
CA ALA A 31 2.79 3.24 -14.51
C ALA A 31 3.16 1.85 -15.07
N ARG A 32 4.35 1.33 -14.74
CA ARG A 32 4.73 -0.06 -15.09
C ARG A 32 3.90 -1.08 -14.32
N GLY A 33 3.61 -0.82 -13.06
CA GLY A 33 2.69 -1.62 -12.25
C GLY A 33 1.28 -1.66 -12.84
N ASP A 34 0.77 -0.51 -13.28
CA ASP A 34 -0.54 -0.39 -13.92
C ASP A 34 -0.59 -1.17 -15.24
N SER A 35 0.48 -1.10 -16.05
CA SER A 35 0.60 -1.91 -17.26
C SER A 35 0.60 -3.41 -16.96
N ALA A 36 1.31 -3.85 -15.91
CA ALA A 36 1.30 -5.25 -15.50
C ALA A 36 -0.06 -5.70 -14.96
N TYR A 37 -0.75 -4.82 -14.21
CA TYR A 37 -2.11 -5.06 -13.74
C TYR A 37 -3.10 -5.22 -14.90
N ALA A 38 -3.03 -4.33 -15.90
CA ALA A 38 -3.85 -4.42 -17.10
C ALA A 38 -3.61 -5.73 -17.89
N ALA A 39 -2.40 -6.29 -17.80
CA ALA A 39 -2.03 -7.58 -18.36
C ALA A 39 -2.37 -8.79 -17.45
N LEU A 40 -3.13 -8.58 -16.36
CA LEU A 40 -3.48 -9.60 -15.35
C LEU A 40 -2.27 -10.27 -14.68
N ASN A 41 -1.12 -9.61 -14.69
CA ASN A 41 0.11 -10.07 -14.06
C ASN A 41 0.25 -9.47 -12.66
N ALA A 42 -0.55 -9.97 -11.70
CA ALA A 42 -0.56 -9.46 -10.32
C ALA A 42 0.82 -9.53 -9.64
N LYS A 43 1.59 -10.60 -9.89
CA LYS A 43 2.95 -10.75 -9.37
C LYS A 43 3.89 -9.67 -9.91
N GLY A 44 3.84 -9.42 -11.21
CA GLY A 44 4.62 -8.36 -11.85
C GLY A 44 4.20 -6.97 -11.37
N ALA A 45 2.89 -6.72 -11.26
CA ALA A 45 2.35 -5.46 -10.77
C ALA A 45 2.83 -5.15 -9.35
N LEU A 46 2.75 -6.12 -8.44
CA LEU A 46 3.23 -5.96 -7.07
C LEU A 46 4.71 -5.57 -7.00
N VAL A 47 5.57 -6.17 -7.83
CA VAL A 47 7.01 -5.83 -7.87
C VAL A 47 7.22 -4.37 -8.25
N TYR A 48 6.49 -3.85 -9.23
CA TYR A 48 6.61 -2.45 -9.65
C TYR A 48 6.07 -1.49 -8.59
N TYR A 49 4.93 -1.79 -7.97
CA TYR A 49 4.43 -0.97 -6.87
C TYR A 49 5.37 -0.98 -5.65
N GLN A 50 6.04 -2.11 -5.37
CA GLN A 50 7.07 -2.16 -4.33
C GLN A 50 8.28 -1.28 -4.65
N LYS A 51 8.73 -1.24 -5.91
CA LYS A 51 9.77 -0.29 -6.33
C LYS A 51 9.33 1.15 -6.14
N ALA A 52 8.08 1.48 -6.50
CA ALA A 52 7.51 2.80 -6.25
C ALA A 52 7.49 3.14 -4.74
N ILE A 53 7.13 2.19 -3.88
CA ILE A 53 7.14 2.36 -2.41
C ILE A 53 8.57 2.55 -1.87
N THR A 54 9.58 1.92 -2.46
CA THR A 54 10.98 2.16 -2.08
C THR A 54 11.42 3.59 -2.43
N LEU A 55 10.94 4.15 -3.55
CA LEU A 55 11.25 5.51 -3.98
C LEU A 55 10.45 6.56 -3.19
N ASP A 56 9.16 6.28 -2.93
CA ASP A 56 8.30 7.11 -2.10
C ASP A 56 7.45 6.22 -1.17
N SER A 57 7.96 6.05 0.05
CA SER A 57 7.35 5.20 1.06
C SER A 57 5.98 5.66 1.56
N THR A 58 5.59 6.89 1.22
CA THR A 58 4.33 7.53 1.62
C THR A 58 3.38 7.72 0.43
N ASN A 59 3.69 7.16 -0.74
CA ASN A 59 2.81 7.27 -1.89
C ASN A 59 1.55 6.42 -1.71
N ALA A 60 0.43 7.06 -1.38
CA ALA A 60 -0.84 6.38 -1.11
C ALA A 60 -1.28 5.49 -2.28
N GLU A 61 -1.03 5.92 -3.52
CA GLU A 61 -1.41 5.20 -4.75
C GLU A 61 -0.65 3.89 -4.90
N ALA A 62 0.68 3.93 -4.80
CA ALA A 62 1.49 2.72 -4.83
C ALA A 62 1.11 1.75 -3.68
N LEU A 63 0.80 2.30 -2.50
CA LEU A 63 0.43 1.52 -1.32
C LEU A 63 -0.91 0.77 -1.49
N TRP A 64 -1.99 1.44 -1.91
CA TRP A 64 -3.27 0.73 -2.09
C TRP A 64 -3.22 -0.25 -3.26
N LYS A 65 -2.49 0.08 -4.34
CA LYS A 65 -2.30 -0.84 -5.47
C LYS A 65 -1.51 -2.08 -5.03
N ALA A 66 -0.41 -1.91 -4.31
CA ALA A 66 0.35 -3.04 -3.75
C ALA A 66 -0.48 -3.90 -2.80
N ALA A 67 -1.31 -3.27 -1.95
CA ALA A 67 -2.21 -3.98 -1.07
C ALA A 67 -3.22 -4.84 -1.85
N ARG A 68 -3.80 -4.30 -2.92
CA ARG A 68 -4.71 -5.04 -3.80
C ARG A 68 -4.02 -6.25 -4.43
N GLU A 69 -2.86 -6.07 -5.06
CA GLU A 69 -2.16 -7.19 -5.72
C GLU A 69 -1.72 -8.27 -4.73
N ALA A 70 -1.29 -7.88 -3.52
CA ALA A 70 -0.95 -8.84 -2.47
C ALA A 70 -2.17 -9.70 -2.07
N VAL A 71 -3.35 -9.08 -1.94
CA VAL A 71 -4.59 -9.81 -1.67
C VAL A 71 -4.96 -10.71 -2.85
N ASP A 72 -4.90 -10.23 -4.08
CA ASP A 72 -5.28 -10.99 -5.28
C ASP A 72 -4.37 -12.22 -5.46
N LEU A 73 -3.06 -12.08 -5.18
CA LEU A 73 -2.12 -13.21 -5.15
C LEU A 73 -2.46 -14.21 -4.03
N GLY A 74 -2.89 -13.73 -2.87
CA GLY A 74 -3.35 -14.59 -1.78
C GLY A 74 -4.60 -15.38 -2.17
N GLU A 75 -5.57 -14.73 -2.83
CA GLU A 75 -6.77 -15.40 -3.35
C GLU A 75 -6.42 -16.47 -4.38
N ALA A 76 -5.49 -16.17 -5.31
CA ALA A 76 -5.03 -17.10 -6.33
C ALA A 76 -4.27 -18.32 -5.74
N ALA A 77 -3.64 -18.18 -4.56
CA ALA A 77 -2.97 -19.28 -3.87
C ALA A 77 -3.93 -20.34 -3.27
N GLY A 78 -5.24 -20.10 -3.31
CA GLY A 78 -6.28 -21.06 -2.98
C GLY A 78 -6.62 -21.21 -1.48
N PHE A 79 -7.73 -21.89 -1.22
CA PHE A 79 -8.34 -22.03 0.12
C PHE A 79 -7.92 -23.29 0.89
N ALA A 80 -6.89 -24.02 0.44
CA ALA A 80 -6.38 -25.15 1.22
C ALA A 80 -6.06 -24.68 2.65
N ASN A 81 -6.61 -25.39 3.64
CA ASN A 81 -6.44 -25.05 5.04
C ASN A 81 -4.93 -25.02 5.35
N GLN A 82 -4.46 -23.92 5.96
CA GLN A 82 -3.06 -23.69 6.34
C GLN A 82 -2.07 -23.41 5.19
N ASN A 83 -2.48 -22.65 4.17
CA ASN A 83 -1.52 -22.11 3.21
C ASN A 83 -0.77 -20.89 3.81
N GLN A 84 0.39 -21.14 4.45
CA GLN A 84 1.24 -20.10 5.04
C GLN A 84 1.63 -19.00 4.03
N ALA A 85 1.77 -19.34 2.75
CA ALA A 85 2.09 -18.36 1.71
C ALA A 85 0.91 -17.40 1.46
N ARG A 86 -0.33 -17.91 1.42
CA ARG A 86 -1.54 -17.09 1.36
C ARG A 86 -1.65 -16.17 2.56
N ASP A 87 -1.49 -16.71 3.76
CA ASP A 87 -1.66 -15.92 4.99
C ASP A 87 -0.60 -14.81 5.08
N SER A 88 0.61 -15.07 4.58
CA SER A 88 1.67 -14.05 4.43
C SER A 88 1.28 -12.96 3.44
N LEU A 89 0.66 -13.31 2.32
CA LEU A 89 0.17 -12.36 1.31
C LEU A 89 -0.97 -11.49 1.83
N PHE A 90 -1.93 -12.05 2.57
CA PHE A 90 -2.99 -11.27 3.21
C PHE A 90 -2.45 -10.31 4.27
N LYS A 91 -1.49 -10.77 5.10
CA LYS A 91 -0.82 -9.92 6.07
C LYS A 91 -0.04 -8.79 5.39
N LEU A 92 0.63 -9.08 4.28
CA LEU A 92 1.31 -8.06 3.47
C LEU A 92 0.31 -7.03 2.91
N GLY A 93 -0.85 -7.50 2.42
CA GLY A 93 -1.94 -6.64 1.98
C GLY A 93 -2.43 -5.69 3.07
N GLU A 94 -2.67 -6.20 4.29
CA GLU A 94 -3.08 -5.37 5.44
C GLU A 94 -2.03 -4.30 5.78
N GLN A 95 -0.74 -4.65 5.74
CA GLN A 95 0.35 -3.71 6.03
C GLN A 95 0.39 -2.55 5.02
N TYR A 96 0.30 -2.85 3.72
CA TYR A 96 0.26 -1.80 2.70
C TYR A 96 -1.02 -0.97 2.77
N ALA A 97 -2.17 -1.59 3.00
CA ALA A 97 -3.44 -0.86 3.11
C ALA A 97 -3.47 0.07 4.33
N THR A 98 -2.95 -0.39 5.47
CA THR A 98 -2.79 0.43 6.68
C THR A 98 -1.96 1.69 6.38
N ARG A 99 -0.82 1.51 5.70
CA ARG A 99 0.04 2.62 5.30
C ARG A 99 -0.64 3.53 4.28
N SER A 100 -1.45 2.99 3.39
CA SER A 100 -2.18 3.78 2.39
C SER A 100 -3.20 4.73 3.04
N VAL A 101 -3.97 4.24 4.02
CA VAL A 101 -4.89 5.07 4.82
C VAL A 101 -4.13 6.14 5.61
N GLN A 102 -2.97 5.79 6.18
CA GLN A 102 -2.11 6.77 6.88
C GLN A 102 -1.59 7.87 5.94
N ALA A 103 -1.23 7.48 4.71
CA ALA A 103 -0.70 8.41 3.70
C ALA A 103 -1.79 9.33 3.13
N ASN A 104 -3.00 8.81 2.89
CA ASN A 104 -4.13 9.60 2.42
C ASN A 104 -5.46 9.04 2.97
N PRO A 105 -5.91 9.53 4.14
CA PRO A 105 -7.18 9.09 4.74
C PRO A 105 -8.40 9.68 4.03
N ASN A 106 -8.26 10.69 3.17
CA ASN A 106 -9.40 11.29 2.47
C ASN A 106 -9.69 10.60 1.13
N LEU A 107 -8.92 9.57 0.78
CA LEU A 107 -9.05 8.85 -0.48
C LEU A 107 -9.85 7.56 -0.26
N ALA A 108 -11.11 7.54 -0.69
CA ALA A 108 -12.05 6.43 -0.49
C ALA A 108 -11.48 5.05 -0.83
N VAL A 109 -10.65 4.94 -1.89
CA VAL A 109 -10.04 3.66 -2.28
C VAL A 109 -9.10 3.09 -1.21
N THR A 110 -8.44 3.93 -0.40
CA THR A 110 -7.56 3.43 0.68
C THR A 110 -8.37 2.73 1.76
N HIS A 111 -9.52 3.29 2.14
CA HIS A 111 -10.47 2.68 3.07
C HIS A 111 -11.08 1.39 2.50
N PHE A 112 -11.48 1.40 1.24
CA PHE A 112 -11.99 0.19 0.57
C PHE A 112 -10.94 -0.93 0.55
N THR A 113 -9.70 -0.62 0.15
CA THR A 113 -8.61 -1.59 0.11
C THR A 113 -8.26 -2.11 1.50
N MET A 114 -8.29 -1.25 2.52
CA MET A 114 -8.11 -1.66 3.92
C MET A 114 -9.22 -2.60 4.39
N ALA A 115 -10.48 -2.29 4.12
CA ALA A 115 -11.60 -3.18 4.42
C ALA A 115 -11.45 -4.56 3.75
N LYS A 116 -11.09 -4.60 2.45
CA LYS A 116 -10.83 -5.85 1.72
C LYS A 116 -9.69 -6.64 2.37
N ALA A 117 -8.56 -5.99 2.66
CA ALA A 117 -7.39 -6.65 3.25
C ALA A 117 -7.69 -7.23 4.64
N LEU A 118 -8.39 -6.48 5.49
CA LEU A 118 -8.84 -6.93 6.81
C LEU A 118 -9.73 -8.18 6.71
N GLY A 119 -10.73 -8.16 5.82
CA GLY A 119 -11.63 -9.29 5.63
C GLY A 119 -10.89 -10.56 5.23
N ARG A 120 -9.86 -10.44 4.39
CA ARG A 120 -9.03 -11.58 3.95
C ARG A 120 -8.07 -12.07 5.03
N ALA A 121 -7.37 -11.16 5.72
CA ALA A 121 -6.48 -11.50 6.83
C ALA A 121 -7.23 -12.23 7.96
N ALA A 122 -8.50 -11.90 8.20
CA ALA A 122 -9.32 -12.53 9.22
C ALA A 122 -9.64 -14.02 8.94
N LEU A 123 -9.52 -14.51 7.70
CA LEU A 123 -9.91 -15.88 7.35
C LEU A 123 -9.06 -16.97 8.03
N SER A 124 -7.81 -16.66 8.37
CA SER A 124 -6.91 -17.58 9.10
C SER A 124 -6.94 -17.41 10.61
N MET A 125 -7.74 -16.46 11.13
CA MET A 125 -7.78 -16.10 12.55
C MET A 125 -8.87 -16.83 13.33
N GLY A 126 -8.72 -16.89 14.66
CA GLY A 126 -9.74 -17.40 15.57
C GLY A 126 -11.01 -16.53 15.60
N SER A 127 -12.13 -17.10 16.05
CA SER A 127 -13.46 -16.44 16.05
C SER A 127 -13.46 -15.07 16.73
N ARG A 128 -12.79 -14.94 17.88
CA ARG A 128 -12.67 -13.68 18.62
C ARG A 128 -12.01 -12.57 17.79
N ASP A 129 -10.95 -12.90 17.06
CA ASP A 129 -10.22 -11.90 16.25
C ASP A 129 -10.98 -11.55 14.98
N ARG A 130 -11.72 -12.49 14.38
CA ARG A 130 -12.64 -12.19 13.27
C ARG A 130 -13.70 -11.15 13.66
N VAL A 131 -14.25 -11.21 14.87
CA VAL A 131 -15.20 -10.20 15.37
C VAL A 131 -14.55 -8.82 15.49
N LYS A 132 -13.32 -8.74 15.99
CA LYS A 132 -12.57 -7.46 16.06
C LYS A 132 -12.33 -6.89 14.66
N TYR A 133 -11.92 -7.73 13.70
CA TYR A 133 -11.67 -7.31 12.33
C TYR A 133 -12.96 -6.86 11.64
N ALA A 134 -14.10 -7.50 11.89
CA ALA A 134 -15.39 -7.04 11.39
C ALA A 134 -15.73 -5.62 11.87
N GLY A 135 -15.42 -5.29 13.13
CA GLY A 135 -15.52 -3.92 13.64
C GLY A 135 -14.65 -2.94 12.86
N ARG A 136 -13.37 -3.27 12.64
CA ARG A 136 -12.45 -2.46 11.85
C ARG A 136 -12.92 -2.27 10.39
N VAL A 137 -13.47 -3.31 9.76
CA VAL A 137 -14.05 -3.23 8.41
C VAL A 137 -15.19 -2.23 8.37
N ARG A 138 -16.11 -2.28 9.35
CA ARG A 138 -17.19 -1.30 9.47
C ARG A 138 -16.65 0.12 9.61
N ASP A 139 -15.64 0.31 10.46
CA ASP A 139 -15.05 1.63 10.69
C ASP A 139 -14.41 2.20 9.40
N GLN A 140 -13.77 1.36 8.59
CA GLN A 140 -13.28 1.79 7.27
C GLN A 140 -14.41 2.18 6.32
N ALA A 141 -15.50 1.41 6.30
CA ALA A 141 -16.66 1.70 5.45
C ALA A 141 -17.34 3.03 5.81
N LEU A 142 -17.33 3.42 7.09
CA LEU A 142 -17.88 4.69 7.56
C LEU A 142 -16.95 5.89 7.31
N ALA A 143 -15.65 5.64 7.11
CA ALA A 143 -14.65 6.67 6.86
C ALA A 143 -14.37 6.93 5.37
N ALA A 144 -14.85 6.05 4.48
CA ALA A 144 -14.64 6.09 3.03
C ALA A 144 -15.41 7.24 2.34
#